data_AF-A0A4Q4WP94-F1
#
_entry.id   AF-A0A4Q4WP94-F1
#
_cell.length_a   1.000
_cell.length_b   1.000
_cell.length_c   1.000
_cell.angle_alpha   90.00
_cell.angle_beta   90.00
_cell.angle_gamma   90.00
#
_symmetry.space_group_name_H-M   'P 1'
#
loop_
_entity.id
_entity.type
_entity.pdbx_description
1 polymer ?
#
loop_
_entity_poly.entity_id
_entity_poly.type
_entity_poly.pdbx_seq_one_letter_code
_entity_poly.pdbx_strand_id
1 'polypeptide(L)'
;MFKGTVDQTSVYPRVLVQRALALNASAVILAHQHPSGMTVPSAADQALTDRLKAALAMVDVRVVDHFIVGKGTPYSFAESGLL
;
A
#
# COMPACT_ATOMS: atom_id res chain seq x y z
N MET A 1 -5.58 -5.92 -10.13
CA MET A 1 -5.85 -6.88 -9.04
C MET A 1 -4.68 -7.87 -9.05
N PHE A 2 -3.78 -7.79 -8.07
CA PHE A 2 -2.65 -8.72 -7.97
C PHE A 2 -3.12 -10.00 -7.25
N LYS A 3 -2.66 -11.17 -7.69
CA LYS A 3 -2.90 -12.46 -7.02
C LYS A 3 -1.56 -12.94 -6.47
N GLY A 4 -1.49 -13.11 -5.16
CA GLY A 4 -0.33 -13.66 -4.44
C GLY A 4 -0.51 -15.13 -4.04
N THR A 5 0.50 -15.66 -3.36
CA THR A 5 0.44 -16.93 -2.63
C THR A 5 0.00 -16.69 -1.18
N VAL A 6 -0.06 -17.76 -0.37
CA VAL A 6 -0.40 -17.70 1.07
C VAL A 6 0.52 -16.75 1.85
N ASP A 7 1.78 -16.58 1.42
CA ASP A 7 2.80 -15.83 2.16
C ASP A 7 3.15 -14.46 1.56
N GLN A 8 2.82 -14.16 0.30
CA GLN A 8 3.10 -12.84 -0.30
C GLN A 8 2.34 -12.59 -1.60
N THR A 9 1.86 -11.36 -1.77
CA THR A 9 1.47 -10.82 -3.08
C THR A 9 2.61 -10.00 -3.63
N SER A 10 3.16 -10.37 -4.79
CA SER A 10 4.19 -9.57 -5.44
C SER A 10 3.58 -8.26 -5.97
N VAL A 11 3.79 -7.18 -5.23
CA VAL A 11 3.40 -5.83 -5.63
C VAL A 11 4.58 -5.17 -6.33
N TYR A 12 4.42 -4.82 -7.61
CA TYR A 12 5.48 -4.22 -8.42
C TYR A 12 5.26 -2.71 -8.57
N PRO A 13 6.17 -1.86 -8.06
CA PRO A 13 6.03 -0.40 -8.16
C PRO A 13 5.79 0.10 -9.60
N ARG A 14 6.46 -0.50 -10.60
CA ARG A 14 6.29 -0.14 -12.01
C ARG A 14 4.83 -0.22 -12.50
N VAL A 15 4.07 -1.19 -11.99
CA VAL A 15 2.67 -1.39 -12.39
C VAL A 15 1.78 -0.34 -11.72
N LEU A 16 2.06 0.01 -10.46
CA LEU A 16 1.32 1.06 -9.77
C LEU A 16 1.59 2.42 -10.40
N VAL A 17 2.85 2.75 -10.68
CA VAL A 17 3.25 4.00 -11.34
C VAL A 17 2.57 4.11 -12.72
N GLN A 18 2.65 3.07 -13.54
CA GLN A 18 1.98 3.06 -14.84
C GLN A 18 0.47 3.31 -14.72
N ARG A 19 -0.18 2.67 -13.73
CA ARG A 19 -1.63 2.85 -13.52
C ARG A 19 -1.98 4.24 -13.01
N ALA A 20 -1.18 4.80 -12.10
CA ALA A 20 -1.39 6.15 -11.58
C ALA A 20 -1.29 7.19 -12.69
N LEU A 21 -0.24 7.10 -13.52
CA LEU A 21 -0.05 7.98 -14.67
C LEU A 21 -1.17 7.82 -15.71
N ALA A 22 -1.57 6.59 -16.03
CA ALA A 22 -2.65 6.33 -16.98
C ALA A 22 -4.01 6.90 -16.52
N LEU A 23 -4.19 7.10 -15.22
CA LEU A 23 -5.40 7.68 -14.63
C LEU A 23 -5.24 9.18 -14.32
N ASN A 24 -4.09 9.80 -14.65
CA ASN A 24 -3.74 11.16 -14.24
C ASN A 24 -3.96 11.40 -12.73
N ALA A 25 -3.67 10.39 -11.91
CA ALA A 25 -3.89 10.46 -10.48
C ALA A 25 -2.88 11.40 -9.84
N SER A 26 -3.35 12.37 -9.04
CA SER A 26 -2.48 13.22 -8.20
C SER A 26 -2.12 12.57 -6.87
N ALA A 27 -2.89 11.56 -6.45
CA ALA A 27 -2.67 10.82 -5.23
C ALA A 27 -3.33 9.43 -5.25
N VAL A 28 -2.88 8.54 -4.38
CA VAL A 28 -3.43 7.19 -4.19
C VAL A 28 -3.56 6.85 -2.71
N ILE A 29 -4.49 5.95 -2.41
CA ILE A 29 -4.56 5.23 -1.13
C ILE A 29 -4.21 3.77 -1.43
N LEU A 30 -3.31 3.21 -0.63
CA LEU A 30 -2.97 1.79 -0.68
C LEU A 30 -3.84 1.04 0.32
N ALA A 31 -4.23 -0.19 -0.01
CA ALA A 31 -4.89 -1.07 0.94
C ALA A 31 -4.55 -2.53 0.64
N HIS A 32 -4.33 -3.30 1.69
CA HIS A 32 -4.29 -4.75 1.60
C HIS A 32 -5.02 -5.38 2.79
N GLN A 33 -5.38 -6.65 2.63
CA GLN A 33 -6.09 -7.40 3.66
C GLN A 33 -5.16 -8.39 4.33
N HIS A 34 -5.27 -8.53 5.64
CA HIS A 34 -4.74 -9.66 6.40
C HIS A 34 -5.86 -10.69 6.62
N PRO A 35 -5.82 -11.86 5.96
CA PRO A 35 -6.84 -12.91 6.14
C PRO A 35 -6.93 -13.43 7.57
N SER A 36 -5.86 -13.31 8.36
CA SER A 36 -5.83 -13.62 9.79
C SER A 36 -6.76 -12.73 10.62
N GLY A 37 -7.18 -11.58 10.07
CA GLY A 37 -7.97 -10.57 10.77
C GLY A 37 -7.14 -9.60 11.63
N MET A 38 -5.85 -9.84 11.82
CA MET A 38 -4.96 -8.93 12.56
C MET A 38 -4.59 -7.72 11.69
N THR A 39 -4.79 -6.50 12.17
CA THR A 39 -4.49 -5.28 11.40
C THR A 39 -3.11 -4.68 11.67
N VAL A 40 -2.33 -5.28 12.58
CA VAL A 40 -0.97 -4.82 12.90
C VAL A 40 -0.06 -5.03 11.68
N PRO A 41 0.68 -3.99 11.22
CA PRO A 41 1.59 -4.12 10.09
C PRO A 41 2.80 -4.98 10.42
N SER A 42 3.19 -5.83 9.48
CA SER A 42 4.49 -6.50 9.51
C SER A 42 5.62 -5.57 9.08
N ALA A 43 6.87 -5.98 9.32
CA ALA A 43 8.03 -5.28 8.78
C ALA A 43 8.05 -5.26 7.23
N ALA A 44 7.49 -6.31 6.61
CA ALA A 44 7.38 -6.38 5.15
C ALA A 44 6.36 -5.36 4.62
N ASP A 45 5.26 -5.12 5.33
CA ASP A 45 4.26 -4.12 4.95
C ASP A 45 4.85 -2.72 5.00
N GLN A 46 5.61 -2.40 6.05
CA GLN A 46 6.32 -1.12 6.19
C GLN A 46 7.32 -0.91 5.04
N ALA A 47 8.22 -1.88 4.83
CA ALA A 47 9.21 -1.80 3.76
C ALA A 47 8.57 -1.69 2.35
N LEU A 48 7.45 -2.38 2.12
CA LEU A 48 6.69 -2.27 0.88
C LEU A 48 6.08 -0.87 0.74
N THR A 49 5.48 -0.35 1.80
CA THR A 49 4.88 1.00 1.83
C THR A 49 5.90 2.06 1.47
N ASP A 50 7.07 2.03 2.11
CA ASP A 50 8.17 2.96 1.84
C ASP A 50 8.63 2.91 0.39
N ARG A 51 8.81 1.69 -0.14
CA ARG A 51 9.20 1.48 -1.53
C ARG A 51 8.17 2.05 -2.50
N LEU A 52 6.88 1.83 -2.24
CA LEU A 52 5.81 2.32 -3.11
C LEU A 52 5.67 3.85 -3.03
N LYS A 53 5.73 4.41 -1.82
CA LYS A 53 5.72 5.85 -1.58
C LYS A 53 6.87 6.53 -2.32
N ALA A 54 8.10 6.01 -2.20
CA ALA A 54 9.25 6.54 -2.91
C ALA A 54 9.06 6.48 -4.44
N ALA A 55 8.59 5.34 -4.98
CA ALA A 55 8.41 5.19 -6.42
C ALA A 55 7.32 6.12 -7.01
N LEU A 56 6.22 6.32 -6.29
CA LEU A 56 5.13 7.20 -6.71
C LEU A 56 5.50 8.69 -6.57
N ALA A 57 6.30 9.03 -5.56
CA ALA A 57 6.80 10.39 -5.36
C ALA A 57 7.71 10.85 -6.52
N MET A 58 8.44 9.94 -7.19
CA MET A 58 9.27 10.27 -8.36
C MET A 58 8.47 10.79 -9.56
N VAL A 59 7.15 10.63 -9.55
CA VAL A 59 6.24 11.09 -10.61
C VAL A 59 5.12 11.97 -10.05
N ASP A 60 5.38 12.65 -8.93
CA ASP A 60 4.48 13.59 -8.26
C ASP A 60 3.11 13.00 -7.85
N VAL A 61 3.04 11.68 -7.63
CA VAL A 61 1.86 11.00 -7.11
C VAL A 61 2.03 10.77 -5.61
N ARG A 62 1.18 11.40 -4.80
CA ARG A 62 1.25 11.24 -3.33
C ARG A 62 0.58 9.95 -2.87
N VAL A 63 1.20 9.23 -1.93
CA VAL A 63 0.49 8.22 -1.14
C VAL A 63 -0.16 8.93 0.03
N VAL A 64 -1.49 8.95 0.07
CA VAL A 64 -2.26 9.63 1.13
C VAL A 64 -2.29 8.79 2.39
N ASP A 65 -2.48 7.48 2.23
CA ASP A 65 -2.52 6.53 3.32
C ASP A 65 -2.25 5.10 2.81
N HIS A 66 -1.98 4.21 3.73
CA HIS A 66 -1.99 2.77 3.54
C HIS A 66 -2.84 2.11 4.64
N PHE A 67 -3.91 1.43 4.22
CA PHE A 67 -4.79 0.68 5.12
C PHE A 67 -4.47 -0.81 5.15
N ILE A 68 -4.38 -1.37 6.35
CA ILE A 68 -4.46 -2.82 6.57
C ILE A 68 -5.87 -3.15 7.05
N VAL A 69 -6.59 -3.89 6.23
CA VAL A 69 -7.96 -4.32 6.50
C VAL A 69 -7.95 -5.72 7.10
N GLY A 70 -8.55 -5.86 8.27
CA GLY A 70 -8.67 -7.13 9.00
C GLY A 70 -10.04 -7.23 9.64
N LYS A 71 -10.13 -7.88 10.81
CA LYS A 71 -11.36 -7.93 11.60
C LYS A 71 -11.41 -6.70 12.51
N GLY A 72 -12.51 -5.95 12.43
CA GLY A 72 -12.70 -4.73 13.23
C GLY A 72 -12.14 -3.49 12.53
N THR A 73 -11.55 -2.58 13.30
CA THR A 73 -11.04 -1.29 12.80
C THR A 73 -9.81 -1.49 11.90
N PRO A 74 -9.81 -0.97 10.67
CA PRO A 74 -8.62 -0.95 9.81
C PRO A 74 -7.46 -0.20 10.47
N TYR A 75 -6.23 -0.59 10.17
CA TYR A 75 -5.05 0.15 10.58
C TYR A 75 -4.67 1.17 9.50
N SER A 76 -4.61 2.45 9.85
CA SER A 76 -4.09 3.53 8.99
C SER A 76 -2.63 3.78 9.31
N PHE A 77 -1.77 3.74 8.29
CA PHE A 77 -0.35 4.11 8.44
C PHE A 77 -0.19 5.61 8.70
N ALA A 78 -1.04 6.45 8.10
CA ALA A 78 -1.00 7.89 8.30
C ALA A 78 -1.37 8.27 9.74
N GLU A 79 -2.47 7.72 10.28
CA GLU A 79 -2.89 7.97 11.67
C GLU A 79 -1.88 7.43 12.69
N SER A 80 -1.15 6.36 12.34
CA SER A 80 -0.14 5.76 13.20
C SER A 80 1.25 6.41 13.10
N GLY A 81 1.43 7.42 12.25
CA GLY A 81 2.72 8.09 12.04
C GLY A 81 3.78 7.24 11.32
N LEU A 82 3.37 6.23 10.55
CA LEU A 82 4.24 5.37 9.74
C LEU A 82 4.33 5.79 8.27
N LEU A 83 3.69 6.89 7.88
CA LEU A 83 3.60 7.36 6.49
C LEU A 83 4.22 8.73 6.28
#